data_AF-A0A4R4AEP7-F1
#
_entry.id   AF-A0A4R4AEP7-F1
#
_cell.length_a   1.000
_cell.length_b   1.000
_cell.length_c   1.000
_cell.angle_alpha   90.00
_cell.angle_beta   90.00
_cell.angle_gamma   90.00
#
_symmetry.space_group_name_H-M   'P 1'
#
loop_
_entity.id
_entity.type
_entity.pdbx_description
1 polymer ?
#
loop_
_entity_poly.entity_id
_entity_poly.type
_entity_poly.pdbx_seq_one_letter_code
_entity_poly.pdbx_strand_id
1 'polypeptide(L)'
;MTEQLDLFGAPTAAETVAPAPRSQPEQSLPAGLRLGTSSWSFPGWDGLVYAGAHPSSRLSRHGLGAYAAHPWYRTVGVDSGYHAPLPRARLAGYAEQVPPDFRFLVKAPALVTDPFERGGGGVPQAANPGFLDPARATELAVAPFVEALGDRAGVLLFQFPPLGRALAEQPRRFAEALYRFLHRLPQGPCYAVEVRDRDLLTRDLAEALRHGGARPAHALHPRLPDLAAQQQCFADLPPGPVVIRWMLHAGFGYEAARRRYAPFDRLHDPDPASRAAIARLVRAALGAGESVYVIVNNKAEGCAPLSLEALGAEILGGEG
;
A
#
# COMPACT_ATOMS: atom_id res chain seq x y z
N MET A 1 -33.14 -7.93 -40.34
CA MET A 1 -32.81 -8.99 -39.37
C MET A 1 -32.00 -8.33 -38.27
N THR A 2 -32.51 -8.45 -37.07
CA THR A 2 -32.20 -7.68 -35.86
C THR A 2 -30.76 -7.92 -35.40
N GLU A 3 -30.04 -6.83 -35.14
CA GLU A 3 -28.85 -6.83 -34.30
C GLU A 3 -29.22 -7.33 -32.90
N GLN A 4 -28.57 -8.41 -32.47
CA GLN A 4 -28.49 -8.78 -31.08
C GLN A 4 -27.06 -8.48 -30.64
N LEU A 5 -26.84 -7.26 -30.15
CA LEU A 5 -25.63 -6.85 -29.48
C LEU A 5 -25.48 -7.66 -28.20
N ASP A 6 -24.45 -8.49 -28.19
CA ASP A 6 -24.01 -9.26 -27.04
C ASP A 6 -23.61 -8.31 -25.91
N LEU A 7 -24.52 -8.12 -24.95
CA LEU A 7 -24.43 -7.15 -23.85
C LEU A 7 -23.37 -7.52 -22.80
N PHE A 8 -22.62 -8.61 -23.03
CA PHE A 8 -21.56 -9.13 -22.17
C PHE A 8 -20.28 -9.53 -22.94
N GLY A 9 -20.04 -8.91 -24.11
CA GLY A 9 -18.83 -9.16 -24.88
C GLY A 9 -17.55 -8.95 -24.06
N ALA A 10 -16.63 -9.92 -24.12
CA ALA A 10 -15.27 -9.77 -23.61
C ALA A 10 -14.66 -8.44 -24.08
N PRO A 11 -13.86 -7.74 -23.26
CA PRO A 11 -13.27 -6.47 -23.65
C PRO A 11 -12.58 -6.64 -25.00
N THR A 12 -12.94 -5.78 -25.96
CA THR A 12 -12.35 -5.83 -27.30
C THR A 12 -10.83 -5.74 -27.18
N ALA A 13 -10.07 -6.37 -28.09
CA ALA A 13 -8.60 -6.31 -28.09
C ALA A 13 -8.04 -4.86 -28.08
N ALA A 14 -8.87 -3.89 -28.45
CA ALA A 14 -8.57 -2.47 -28.38
C ALA A 14 -8.55 -1.91 -26.95
N GLU A 15 -9.09 -2.59 -25.93
CA GLU A 15 -9.17 -2.11 -24.52
C GLU A 15 -8.12 -2.75 -23.60
N THR A 16 -7.47 -3.84 -24.03
CA THR A 16 -6.46 -4.52 -23.23
C THR A 16 -5.14 -3.75 -23.20
N VAL A 17 -4.52 -3.67 -22.03
CA VAL A 17 -3.14 -3.17 -21.87
C VAL A 17 -2.24 -4.40 -21.83
N ALA A 18 -1.27 -4.49 -22.74
CA ALA A 18 -0.31 -5.58 -22.76
C ALA A 18 0.89 -5.25 -21.84
N PRO A 19 1.51 -6.25 -21.20
CA PRO A 19 2.74 -6.06 -20.43
C PRO A 19 3.90 -5.68 -21.37
N ALA A 20 4.85 -4.89 -20.87
CA ALA A 20 6.08 -4.58 -21.59
C ALA A 20 6.88 -5.89 -21.87
N PRO A 21 7.46 -6.06 -23.07
CA PRO A 21 8.38 -7.16 -23.32
C PRO A 21 9.59 -7.02 -22.40
N ARG A 22 9.89 -8.05 -21.60
CA ARG A 22 11.06 -8.08 -20.72
C ARG A 22 11.86 -9.36 -20.91
N SER A 23 13.18 -9.23 -20.78
CA SER A 23 14.04 -10.33 -20.35
C SER A 23 13.57 -10.71 -18.95
N GLN A 24 13.07 -11.92 -18.75
CA GLN A 24 12.64 -12.35 -17.41
C GLN A 24 13.82 -12.17 -16.44
N PRO A 25 13.60 -11.63 -15.22
CA PRO A 25 14.63 -11.71 -14.20
C PRO A 25 14.98 -13.20 -14.01
N GLU A 26 16.25 -13.56 -14.19
CA GLU A 26 16.70 -14.96 -14.13
C GLU A 26 16.43 -15.60 -12.77
N GLN A 27 16.23 -14.79 -11.73
CA GLN A 27 16.05 -15.21 -10.34
C GLN A 27 14.64 -14.88 -9.83
N SER A 28 14.02 -15.88 -9.22
CA SER A 28 12.74 -15.75 -8.51
C SER A 28 12.93 -15.11 -7.13
N LEU A 29 12.01 -14.25 -6.72
CA LEU A 29 11.98 -13.73 -5.35
C LEU A 29 11.44 -14.78 -4.36
N PRO A 30 11.93 -14.81 -3.10
CA PRO A 30 11.46 -15.73 -2.07
C PRO A 30 9.93 -15.73 -1.94
N ALA A 31 9.29 -16.89 -1.82
CA ALA A 31 7.82 -17.01 -1.86
C ALA A 31 7.07 -16.12 -0.85
N GLY A 32 7.65 -15.90 0.34
CA GLY A 32 7.08 -15.03 1.38
C GLY A 32 7.14 -13.53 1.06
N LEU A 33 7.88 -13.10 0.03
CA LEU A 33 8.06 -11.70 -0.33
C LEU A 33 7.05 -11.21 -1.38
N ARG A 34 6.29 -10.19 -1.05
CA ARG A 34 5.33 -9.53 -1.93
C ARG A 34 5.80 -8.12 -2.22
N LEU A 35 6.40 -7.91 -3.39
CA LEU A 35 6.79 -6.60 -3.89
C LEU A 35 5.66 -6.00 -4.72
N GLY A 36 5.44 -4.69 -4.56
CA GLY A 36 4.43 -3.97 -5.30
C GLY A 36 4.56 -2.45 -5.20
N THR A 37 3.72 -1.75 -5.97
CA THR A 37 3.69 -0.29 -6.04
C THR A 37 2.44 0.26 -5.35
N SER A 38 2.41 1.56 -5.06
CA SER A 38 1.25 2.22 -4.40
C SER A 38 0.02 2.38 -5.30
N SER A 39 0.14 2.07 -6.59
CA SER A 39 -0.89 2.07 -7.63
C SER A 39 -0.25 1.55 -8.92
N TRP A 40 -1.04 1.26 -9.96
CA TRP A 40 -0.54 0.81 -11.27
C TRP A 40 -0.70 1.88 -12.37
N SER A 41 -1.53 2.91 -12.19
CA SER A 41 -2.07 3.70 -13.31
C SER A 41 -1.19 4.87 -13.81
N PHE A 42 0.12 4.67 -14.04
CA PHE A 42 1.05 5.73 -14.45
C PHE A 42 1.50 5.61 -15.91
N PRO A 43 1.24 6.63 -16.77
CA PRO A 43 1.66 6.63 -18.17
C PRO A 43 3.18 6.56 -18.40
N GLY A 44 3.98 7.12 -17.49
CA GLY A 44 5.45 7.08 -17.58
C GLY A 44 6.07 5.68 -17.43
N TRP A 45 5.25 4.64 -17.24
CA TRP A 45 5.71 3.25 -17.18
C TRP A 45 5.61 2.53 -18.53
N ASP A 46 5.39 3.26 -19.63
CA ASP A 46 5.57 2.72 -20.99
C ASP A 46 7.00 2.17 -21.15
N GLY A 47 7.12 0.97 -21.72
CA GLY A 47 8.36 0.23 -21.85
C GLY A 47 8.89 -0.37 -20.54
N LEU A 48 8.38 0.09 -19.39
CA LEU A 48 8.67 -0.50 -18.08
C LEU A 48 7.62 -1.54 -17.74
N VAL A 49 6.38 -1.16 -17.46
CA VAL A 49 5.31 -2.11 -17.08
C VAL A 49 4.40 -2.41 -18.27
N TYR A 50 4.19 -1.44 -19.15
CA TYR A 50 3.21 -1.52 -20.22
C TYR A 50 3.87 -1.51 -21.59
N ALA A 51 3.32 -2.27 -22.53
CA ALA A 51 3.65 -2.13 -23.94
C ALA A 51 2.86 -0.96 -24.54
N GLY A 52 3.57 0.11 -24.91
CA GLY A 52 3.03 1.30 -25.55
C GLY A 52 2.47 2.33 -24.56
N ALA A 53 2.29 3.55 -25.08
CA ALA A 53 1.78 4.67 -24.31
C ALA A 53 0.27 4.57 -24.08
N HIS A 54 -0.15 4.59 -22.81
CA HIS A 54 -1.56 4.56 -22.42
C HIS A 54 -1.90 5.72 -21.48
N PRO A 55 -3.08 6.36 -21.63
CA PRO A 55 -3.51 7.36 -20.67
C PRO A 55 -3.83 6.73 -19.31
N SER A 56 -3.66 7.52 -18.23
CA SER A 56 -3.86 7.05 -16.85
C SER A 56 -5.26 6.47 -16.61
N SER A 57 -6.29 7.02 -17.28
CA SER A 57 -7.68 6.53 -17.21
C SER A 57 -7.83 5.10 -17.73
N ARG A 58 -7.14 4.76 -18.84
CA ARG A 58 -7.11 3.40 -19.39
C ARG A 58 -6.33 2.48 -18.46
N LEU A 59 -5.15 2.89 -18.02
CA LEU A 59 -4.32 2.09 -17.11
C LEU A 59 -5.04 1.78 -15.79
N SER A 60 -5.80 2.72 -15.25
CA SER A 60 -6.56 2.52 -14.01
C SER A 60 -7.61 1.40 -14.13
N ARG A 61 -8.18 1.20 -15.32
CA ARG A 61 -9.24 0.20 -15.57
C ARG A 61 -8.69 -1.14 -16.06
N HIS A 62 -7.70 -1.11 -16.95
CA HIS A 62 -7.26 -2.28 -17.71
C HIS A 62 -5.76 -2.59 -17.57
N GLY A 63 -5.00 -1.75 -16.86
CA GLY A 63 -3.55 -1.93 -16.69
C GLY A 63 -3.16 -2.93 -15.60
N LEU A 64 -4.08 -3.31 -14.70
CA LEU A 64 -3.74 -4.18 -13.56
C LEU A 64 -3.30 -5.58 -14.01
N GLY A 65 -3.92 -6.13 -15.07
CA GLY A 65 -3.49 -7.42 -15.63
C GLY A 65 -2.05 -7.39 -16.17
N ALA A 66 -1.68 -6.35 -16.93
CA ALA A 66 -0.31 -6.15 -17.39
C ALA A 66 0.67 -5.95 -16.22
N TYR A 67 0.25 -5.20 -15.20
CA TYR A 67 1.04 -4.99 -13.99
C TYR A 67 1.32 -6.31 -13.26
N ALA A 68 0.29 -7.13 -13.04
CA ALA A 68 0.38 -8.39 -12.32
C ALA A 68 1.04 -9.52 -13.14
N ALA A 69 1.24 -9.32 -14.44
CA ALA A 69 2.05 -10.22 -15.27
C ALA A 69 3.56 -10.11 -14.98
N HIS A 70 3.99 -9.07 -14.24
CA HIS A 70 5.38 -8.96 -13.83
C HIS A 70 5.73 -10.04 -12.78
N PRO A 71 6.77 -10.87 -12.99
CA PRO A 71 7.06 -12.02 -12.13
C PRO A 71 7.36 -11.66 -10.67
N TRP A 72 7.94 -10.48 -10.43
CA TRP A 72 8.19 -9.99 -9.08
C TRP A 72 7.00 -9.25 -8.43
N TYR A 73 6.00 -8.79 -9.18
CA TYR A 73 4.90 -7.99 -8.61
C TYR A 73 3.77 -8.90 -8.14
N ARG A 74 3.83 -9.27 -6.85
CA ARG A 74 2.87 -10.15 -6.18
C ARG A 74 1.90 -9.41 -5.24
N THR A 75 1.96 -8.09 -5.25
CA THR A 75 1.04 -7.21 -4.52
C THR A 75 0.91 -5.85 -5.18
N VAL A 76 -0.13 -5.09 -4.82
CA VAL A 76 -0.26 -3.67 -5.12
C VAL A 76 -1.00 -2.96 -4.00
N GLY A 77 -0.62 -1.71 -3.74
CA GLY A 77 -1.35 -0.80 -2.87
C GLY A 77 -2.54 -0.19 -3.60
N VAL A 78 -3.70 -0.16 -2.95
CA VAL A 78 -4.93 0.47 -3.46
C VAL A 78 -5.32 1.63 -2.55
N ASP A 79 -4.84 2.82 -2.90
CA ASP A 79 -5.06 4.05 -2.13
C ASP A 79 -6.26 4.88 -2.65
N SER A 80 -6.85 4.49 -3.79
CA SER A 80 -7.98 5.20 -4.43
C SER A 80 -9.26 5.22 -3.57
N GLY A 81 -9.36 4.31 -2.59
CA GLY A 81 -10.44 4.26 -1.61
C GLY A 81 -10.37 5.31 -0.50
N TYR A 82 -9.30 6.11 -0.44
CA TYR A 82 -9.09 7.05 0.67
C TYR A 82 -10.18 8.13 0.75
N HIS A 83 -10.53 8.76 -0.37
CA HIS A 83 -11.52 9.85 -0.39
C HIS A 83 -12.96 9.34 -0.50
N ALA A 84 -13.15 8.17 -1.11
CA ALA A 84 -14.45 7.53 -1.24
C ALA A 84 -14.28 6.01 -1.13
N PRO A 85 -15.04 5.32 -0.25
CA PRO A 85 -14.96 3.87 -0.11
C PRO A 85 -15.07 3.15 -1.46
N LEU A 86 -14.27 2.09 -1.65
CA LEU A 86 -14.30 1.32 -2.88
C LEU A 86 -15.54 0.43 -2.91
N PRO A 87 -16.38 0.51 -3.96
CA PRO A 87 -17.48 -0.42 -4.12
C PRO A 87 -16.99 -1.86 -4.27
N ARG A 88 -17.74 -2.83 -3.71
CA ARG A 88 -17.44 -4.27 -3.78
C ARG A 88 -17.17 -4.75 -5.20
N ALA A 89 -18.00 -4.34 -6.16
CA ALA A 89 -17.85 -4.70 -7.57
C ALA A 89 -16.51 -4.25 -8.17
N ARG A 90 -15.96 -3.11 -7.73
CA ARG A 90 -14.66 -2.63 -8.20
C ARG A 90 -13.52 -3.50 -7.67
N LEU A 91 -13.59 -3.89 -6.39
CA LEU A 91 -12.60 -4.80 -5.79
C LEU A 91 -12.66 -6.19 -6.44
N ALA A 92 -13.87 -6.72 -6.69
CA ALA A 92 -14.05 -7.98 -7.40
C ALA A 92 -13.43 -7.94 -8.80
N GLY A 93 -13.69 -6.86 -9.56
CA GLY A 93 -13.05 -6.66 -10.86
C GLY A 93 -11.52 -6.51 -10.81
N TYR A 94 -10.94 -6.10 -9.68
CA TYR A 94 -9.48 -6.15 -9.49
C TYR A 94 -8.99 -7.57 -9.20
N ALA A 95 -9.72 -8.34 -8.39
CA ALA A 95 -9.39 -9.72 -8.09
C ALA A 95 -9.38 -10.63 -9.33
N GLU A 96 -10.29 -10.38 -10.28
CA GLU A 96 -10.37 -11.10 -11.56
C GLU A 96 -9.16 -10.85 -12.48
N GLN A 97 -8.47 -9.71 -12.34
CA GLN A 97 -7.36 -9.33 -13.22
C GLN A 97 -6.00 -9.88 -12.79
N VAL A 98 -5.90 -10.53 -11.62
CA VAL A 98 -4.61 -10.90 -11.02
C VAL A 98 -4.49 -12.41 -10.74
N PRO A 99 -3.26 -12.97 -10.77
CA PRO A 99 -3.01 -14.37 -10.47
C PRO A 99 -3.54 -14.80 -9.08
N PRO A 100 -3.81 -16.10 -8.86
CA PRO A 100 -4.32 -16.60 -7.57
C PRO A 100 -3.42 -16.32 -6.36
N ASP A 101 -2.10 -16.31 -6.54
CA ASP A 101 -1.16 -15.97 -5.45
C ASP A 101 -1.06 -14.46 -5.20
N PHE A 102 -1.62 -13.60 -6.04
CA PHE A 102 -1.55 -12.16 -5.82
C PHE A 102 -2.30 -11.74 -4.54
N ARG A 103 -1.79 -10.76 -3.81
CA ARG A 103 -2.44 -10.22 -2.61
C ARG A 103 -2.52 -8.71 -2.68
N PHE A 104 -3.67 -8.12 -2.38
CA PHE A 104 -3.82 -6.67 -2.33
C PHE A 104 -3.50 -6.13 -0.95
N LEU A 105 -2.91 -4.93 -0.92
CA LEU A 105 -2.94 -4.05 0.24
C LEU A 105 -3.97 -2.94 -0.06
N VAL A 106 -5.09 -2.91 0.65
CA VAL A 106 -6.14 -1.90 0.44
C VAL A 106 -6.12 -0.89 1.56
N LYS A 107 -6.13 0.40 1.22
CA LYS A 107 -6.18 1.48 2.21
C LYS A 107 -7.62 1.75 2.61
N ALA A 108 -7.88 1.81 3.92
CA ALA A 108 -9.16 2.20 4.48
C ALA A 108 -9.48 3.69 4.15
N PRO A 109 -10.78 4.05 4.06
CA PRO A 109 -11.21 5.40 3.75
C PRO A 109 -10.91 6.38 4.89
N ALA A 110 -10.66 7.64 4.54
CA ALA A 110 -10.47 8.75 5.49
C ALA A 110 -11.64 8.91 6.45
N LEU A 111 -12.84 8.48 6.04
CA LEU A 111 -14.06 8.46 6.85
C LEU A 111 -13.90 7.71 8.18
N VAL A 112 -12.91 6.82 8.32
CA VAL A 112 -12.60 6.13 9.58
C VAL A 112 -11.20 6.40 10.12
N THR A 113 -10.29 6.96 9.32
CA THR A 113 -8.89 7.18 9.72
C THR A 113 -8.47 8.65 9.87
N ASP A 114 -9.27 9.60 9.39
CA ASP A 114 -9.04 11.04 9.56
C ASP A 114 -10.01 11.59 10.61
N PRO A 115 -9.53 12.23 11.68
CA PRO A 115 -10.39 12.85 12.69
C PRO A 115 -11.13 14.08 12.17
N PHE A 116 -10.79 14.57 10.98
CA PHE A 116 -11.39 15.75 10.38
C PHE A 116 -11.99 15.47 9.01
N GLU A 117 -13.12 16.11 8.74
CA GLU A 117 -13.57 16.34 7.38
C GLU A 117 -12.74 17.46 6.79
N ARG A 118 -11.99 17.17 5.73
CA ARG A 118 -11.06 18.13 5.11
C ARG A 118 -11.63 18.69 3.82
N GLY A 119 -11.52 20.01 3.68
CA GLY A 119 -11.85 20.73 2.45
C GLY A 119 -10.72 20.74 1.43
N GLY A 120 -10.87 21.62 0.44
CA GLY A 120 -9.83 21.89 -0.56
C GLY A 120 -8.48 22.22 0.09
N GLY A 121 -7.40 21.62 -0.43
CA GLY A 121 -6.04 21.79 0.11
C GLY A 121 -5.75 21.03 1.41
N GLY A 122 -6.66 20.20 1.92
CA GLY A 122 -6.44 19.36 3.11
C GLY A 122 -6.68 20.08 4.44
N VAL A 123 -7.32 21.24 4.42
CA VAL A 123 -7.64 22.04 5.61
C VAL A 123 -8.79 21.37 6.38
N PRO A 124 -8.63 21.10 7.70
CA PRO A 124 -9.73 20.65 8.55
C PRO A 124 -10.88 21.64 8.56
N GLN A 125 -12.11 21.17 8.29
CA GLN A 125 -13.33 22.00 8.29
C GLN A 125 -14.28 21.62 9.42
N ALA A 126 -14.41 20.34 9.71
CA ALA A 126 -15.26 19.81 10.77
C ALA A 126 -14.63 18.58 11.41
N ALA A 127 -15.11 18.19 12.60
CA ALA A 127 -14.78 16.89 13.17
C ALA A 127 -15.48 15.78 12.38
N ASN A 128 -14.77 14.68 12.12
CA ASN A 128 -15.35 13.50 11.50
C ASN A 128 -15.92 12.58 12.60
N PRO A 129 -17.25 12.42 12.70
CA PRO A 129 -17.85 11.55 13.73
C PRO A 129 -17.57 10.05 13.49
N GLY A 130 -17.15 9.67 12.28
CA GLY A 130 -16.79 8.29 11.94
C GLY A 130 -15.35 7.90 12.26
N PHE A 131 -14.54 8.83 12.78
CA PHE A 131 -13.15 8.55 13.13
C PHE A 131 -13.08 7.43 14.18
N LEU A 132 -12.35 6.36 13.87
CA LEU A 132 -12.24 5.16 14.69
C LEU A 132 -13.61 4.53 15.05
N ASP A 133 -14.60 4.65 14.17
CA ASP A 133 -15.88 3.94 14.30
C ASP A 133 -15.76 2.50 13.73
N PRO A 134 -15.84 1.45 14.56
CA PRO A 134 -15.67 0.07 14.11
C PRO A 134 -16.83 -0.44 13.25
N ALA A 135 -18.06 0.05 13.46
CA ALA A 135 -19.20 -0.34 12.63
C ALA A 135 -19.04 0.23 11.22
N ARG A 136 -18.68 1.51 11.14
CA ARG A 136 -18.40 2.18 9.86
C ARG A 136 -17.19 1.57 9.14
N ALA A 137 -16.12 1.23 9.87
CA ALA A 137 -14.96 0.55 9.27
C ALA A 137 -15.32 -0.86 8.76
N THR A 138 -16.17 -1.58 9.49
CA THR A 138 -16.66 -2.90 9.06
C THR A 138 -17.43 -2.80 7.75
N GLU A 139 -18.38 -1.88 7.68
CA GLU A 139 -19.22 -1.69 6.49
C GLU A 139 -18.43 -1.17 5.28
N LEU A 140 -17.62 -0.12 5.48
CA LEU A 140 -16.99 0.62 4.37
C LEU A 140 -15.65 0.06 3.92
N ALA A 141 -14.99 -0.75 4.75
CA ALA A 141 -13.65 -1.26 4.46
C ALA A 141 -13.54 -2.77 4.63
N VAL A 142 -13.84 -3.32 5.82
CA VAL A 142 -13.59 -4.74 6.12
C VAL A 142 -14.44 -5.66 5.25
N ALA A 143 -15.76 -5.48 5.25
CA ALA A 143 -16.67 -6.35 4.53
C ALA A 143 -16.42 -6.33 3.00
N PRO A 144 -16.30 -5.16 2.34
CA PRO A 144 -15.91 -5.12 0.92
C PRO A 144 -14.55 -5.75 0.64
N PHE A 145 -13.55 -5.54 1.52
CA PHE A 145 -12.21 -6.10 1.36
C PHE A 145 -12.22 -7.63 1.39
N VAL A 146 -12.86 -8.22 2.39
CA VAL A 146 -12.90 -9.68 2.57
C VAL A 146 -13.77 -10.32 1.49
N GLU A 147 -15.00 -9.85 1.32
CA GLU A 147 -15.98 -10.51 0.46
C GLU A 147 -15.62 -10.41 -1.02
N ALA A 148 -15.03 -9.30 -1.47
CA ALA A 148 -14.74 -9.09 -2.89
C ALA A 148 -13.36 -9.64 -3.32
N LEU A 149 -12.38 -9.70 -2.41
CA LEU A 149 -11.03 -10.16 -2.75
C LEU A 149 -10.79 -11.63 -2.36
N GLY A 150 -11.54 -12.17 -1.40
CA GLY A 150 -11.37 -13.54 -0.91
C GLY A 150 -9.91 -13.83 -0.53
N ASP A 151 -9.33 -14.89 -1.09
CA ASP A 151 -7.93 -15.25 -0.85
C ASP A 151 -6.92 -14.17 -1.25
N ARG A 152 -7.30 -13.23 -2.13
CA ARG A 152 -6.45 -12.12 -2.56
C ARG A 152 -6.45 -10.95 -1.55
N ALA A 153 -7.23 -11.03 -0.48
CA ALA A 153 -7.28 -10.06 0.61
C ALA A 153 -6.00 -10.14 1.47
N GLY A 154 -4.95 -9.41 1.08
CA GLY A 154 -3.65 -9.44 1.76
C GLY A 154 -3.62 -8.65 3.06
N VAL A 155 -3.68 -7.31 2.93
CA VAL A 155 -3.58 -6.39 4.06
C VAL A 155 -4.66 -5.31 3.95
N LEU A 156 -5.42 -5.07 5.02
CA LEU A 156 -6.26 -3.90 5.14
C LEU A 156 -5.54 -2.85 5.98
N LEU A 157 -5.14 -1.75 5.34
CA LEU A 157 -4.32 -0.71 5.93
C LEU A 157 -5.17 0.44 6.48
N PHE A 158 -5.11 0.66 7.79
CA PHE A 158 -5.57 1.87 8.47
C PHE A 158 -4.42 2.86 8.60
N GLN A 159 -4.35 3.78 7.64
CA GLN A 159 -3.37 4.86 7.64
C GLN A 159 -3.96 6.13 8.21
N PHE A 160 -3.39 6.58 9.33
CA PHE A 160 -3.74 7.80 10.06
C PHE A 160 -2.89 8.97 9.55
N PRO A 161 -3.48 9.99 8.89
CA PRO A 161 -2.74 11.16 8.40
C PRO A 161 -2.22 11.98 9.59
N PRO A 162 -1.50 13.09 9.38
CA PRO A 162 -1.19 14.01 10.48
C PRO A 162 -2.48 14.40 11.22
N LEU A 163 -2.60 13.96 12.47
CA LEU A 163 -3.82 14.08 13.29
C LEU A 163 -3.98 15.47 13.91
N GLY A 164 -3.01 16.35 13.69
CA GLY A 164 -2.96 17.67 14.30
C GLY A 164 -2.47 17.63 15.74
N ARG A 165 -2.02 18.79 16.22
CA ARG A 165 -1.34 18.94 17.51
C ARG A 165 -2.14 18.37 18.69
N ALA A 166 -3.44 18.66 18.75
CA ALA A 166 -4.30 18.26 19.87
C ALA A 166 -4.36 16.73 20.07
N LEU A 167 -4.37 15.94 18.99
CA LEU A 167 -4.39 14.48 19.08
C LEU A 167 -2.98 13.90 19.18
N ALA A 168 -2.01 14.45 18.45
CA ALA A 168 -0.63 14.01 18.48
C ALA A 168 0.03 14.20 19.86
N GLU A 169 -0.36 15.24 20.61
CA GLU A 169 0.12 15.49 21.98
C GLU A 169 -0.56 14.61 23.05
N GLN A 170 -1.47 13.73 22.64
CA GLN A 170 -2.17 12.80 23.54
C GLN A 170 -2.01 11.33 23.07
N PRO A 171 -0.76 10.84 22.88
CA PRO A 171 -0.47 9.55 22.25
C PRO A 171 -1.14 8.37 22.97
N ARG A 172 -1.19 8.38 24.30
CA ARG A 172 -1.86 7.34 25.10
C ARG A 172 -3.37 7.28 24.82
N ARG A 173 -4.05 8.43 24.74
CA ARG A 173 -5.49 8.48 24.44
C ARG A 173 -5.78 8.00 23.02
N PHE A 174 -4.93 8.34 22.06
CA PHE A 174 -5.02 7.81 20.71
C PHE A 174 -4.85 6.27 20.70
N ALA A 175 -3.83 5.76 21.38
CA ALA A 175 -3.59 4.32 21.48
C ALA A 175 -4.76 3.55 22.13
N GLU A 176 -5.34 4.08 23.21
CA GLU A 176 -6.54 3.49 23.84
C GLU A 176 -7.75 3.47 22.88
N ALA A 177 -7.99 4.55 22.14
CA ALA A 177 -9.06 4.61 21.16
C ALA A 177 -8.82 3.62 20.01
N LEU A 178 -7.58 3.54 19.52
CA LEU A 178 -7.18 2.59 18.49
C LEU A 178 -7.34 1.15 18.95
N TYR A 179 -6.94 0.81 20.18
CA TYR A 179 -7.16 -0.52 20.76
C TYR A 179 -8.65 -0.89 20.76
N ARG A 180 -9.52 0.00 21.28
CA ARG A 180 -10.97 -0.24 21.32
C ARG A 180 -11.57 -0.40 19.92
N PHE A 181 -11.07 0.36 18.96
CA PHE A 181 -11.45 0.24 17.56
C PHE A 181 -11.07 -1.13 16.99
N LEU A 182 -9.78 -1.49 17.06
CA LEU A 182 -9.25 -2.76 16.53
C LEU A 182 -9.91 -3.98 17.19
N HIS A 183 -10.09 -3.95 18.51
CA HIS A 183 -10.71 -5.04 19.26
C HIS A 183 -12.17 -5.30 18.87
N ARG A 184 -12.86 -4.31 18.28
CA ARG A 184 -14.25 -4.42 17.82
C ARG A 184 -14.36 -4.73 16.32
N LEU A 185 -13.26 -4.77 15.58
CA LEU A 185 -13.28 -5.16 14.16
C LEU A 185 -13.51 -6.68 14.02
N PRO A 186 -14.08 -7.14 12.89
CA PRO A 186 -14.18 -8.56 12.58
C PRO A 186 -12.80 -9.24 12.60
N GLN A 187 -12.75 -10.46 13.12
CA GLN A 187 -11.53 -11.28 13.10
C GLN A 187 -11.30 -11.89 11.71
N GLY A 188 -10.05 -12.25 11.41
CA GLY A 188 -9.66 -12.93 10.17
C GLY A 188 -8.72 -12.11 9.28
N PRO A 189 -9.09 -10.88 8.88
CA PRO A 189 -8.23 -10.05 8.03
C PRO A 189 -6.92 -9.65 8.71
N CYS A 190 -5.86 -9.51 7.92
CA CYS A 190 -4.62 -8.89 8.38
C CYS A 190 -4.80 -7.36 8.37
N TYR A 191 -5.01 -6.78 9.56
CA TYR A 191 -5.04 -5.33 9.74
C TYR A 191 -3.63 -4.79 9.91
N ALA A 192 -3.30 -3.71 9.20
CA ALA A 192 -2.07 -2.95 9.41
C ALA A 192 -2.37 -1.50 9.77
N VAL A 193 -1.59 -0.92 10.67
CA VAL A 193 -1.73 0.47 11.11
C VAL A 193 -0.49 1.27 10.76
N GLU A 194 -0.70 2.42 10.12
CA GLU A 194 0.35 3.37 9.76
C GLU A 194 0.01 4.75 10.33
N VAL A 195 0.90 5.34 11.12
CA VAL A 195 0.76 6.73 11.62
C VAL A 195 1.71 7.67 10.87
N ARG A 196 1.35 8.97 10.78
CA ARG A 196 2.17 10.01 10.13
C ARG A 196 2.77 11.04 11.08
N ASP A 197 2.48 10.91 12.37
CA ASP A 197 3.06 11.71 13.44
C ASP A 197 3.99 10.82 14.27
N ARG A 198 5.28 11.20 14.32
CA ARG A 198 6.33 10.44 15.02
C ARG A 198 6.04 10.30 16.52
N ASP A 199 5.37 11.29 17.11
CA ASP A 199 5.06 11.32 18.54
C ASP A 199 4.04 10.25 18.95
N LEU A 200 3.36 9.63 17.97
CA LEU A 200 2.48 8.49 18.20
C LEU A 200 3.22 7.15 18.23
N LEU A 201 4.47 7.09 17.75
CA LEU A 201 5.31 5.88 17.80
C LEU A 201 5.83 5.66 19.22
N THR A 202 4.96 5.11 20.05
CA THR A 202 5.15 4.94 21.49
C THR A 202 4.89 3.49 21.89
N ARG A 203 5.31 3.13 23.11
CA ARG A 203 4.96 1.85 23.71
C ARG A 203 3.44 1.65 23.79
N ASP A 204 2.68 2.69 24.11
CA ASP A 204 1.21 2.59 24.16
C ASP A 204 0.61 2.19 22.79
N LEU A 205 1.15 2.73 21.69
CA LEU A 205 0.76 2.30 20.34
C LEU A 205 1.12 0.83 20.10
N ALA A 206 2.34 0.41 20.45
CA ALA A 206 2.76 -0.99 20.30
C ALA A 206 1.84 -1.96 21.07
N GLU A 207 1.46 -1.61 22.30
CA GLU A 207 0.53 -2.40 23.12
C GLU A 207 -0.89 -2.42 22.52
N ALA A 208 -1.36 -1.29 21.99
CA ALA A 208 -2.66 -1.23 21.31
C ALA A 208 -2.70 -2.12 20.07
N LEU A 209 -1.63 -2.18 19.28
CA LEU A 209 -1.52 -3.08 18.13
C LEU A 209 -1.44 -4.55 18.57
N ARG A 210 -0.61 -4.85 19.57
CA ARG A 210 -0.43 -6.21 20.12
C ARG A 210 -1.76 -6.79 20.62
N HIS A 211 -2.49 -6.04 21.43
CA HIS A 211 -3.77 -6.49 21.99
C HIS A 211 -4.95 -6.34 21.02
N GLY A 212 -4.86 -5.44 20.05
CA GLY A 212 -5.84 -5.27 18.98
C GLY A 212 -5.69 -6.24 17.82
N GLY A 213 -4.60 -7.03 17.78
CA GLY A 213 -4.34 -8.01 16.72
C GLY A 213 -3.95 -7.38 15.37
N ALA A 214 -3.36 -6.18 15.37
CA ALA A 214 -2.93 -5.48 14.16
C ALA A 214 -1.40 -5.46 14.01
N ARG A 215 -0.93 -5.33 12.77
CA ARG A 215 0.49 -5.18 12.42
C ARG A 215 0.87 -3.70 12.29
N PRO A 216 2.09 -3.29 12.64
CA PRO A 216 2.61 -1.99 12.24
C PRO A 216 2.90 -2.02 10.74
N ALA A 217 2.54 -0.95 10.03
CA ALA A 217 3.06 -0.66 8.71
C ALA A 217 4.22 0.32 8.83
N HIS A 218 5.45 -0.21 8.69
CA HIS A 218 6.67 0.57 8.72
C HIS A 218 6.75 1.46 7.49
N ALA A 219 7.02 2.74 7.68
CA ALA A 219 6.92 3.70 6.59
C ALA A 219 8.16 4.57 6.47
N LEU A 220 8.72 4.62 5.26
CA LEU A 220 9.77 5.57 4.92
C LEU A 220 9.10 6.85 4.43
N HIS A 221 9.10 7.85 5.32
CA HIS A 221 8.45 9.14 5.12
C HIS A 221 9.18 10.21 5.94
N PRO A 222 9.39 11.45 5.44
CA PRO A 222 10.16 12.50 6.13
C PRO A 222 9.70 12.85 7.56
N ARG A 223 8.41 12.59 7.86
CA ARG A 223 7.84 12.85 9.18
C ARG A 223 8.19 11.79 10.22
N LEU A 224 8.62 10.60 9.80
CA LEU A 224 8.82 9.46 10.67
C LEU A 224 10.30 9.21 10.95
N PRO A 225 10.65 8.53 12.06
CA PRO A 225 11.98 7.98 12.29
C PRO A 225 12.35 6.96 11.19
N ASP A 226 13.63 6.60 11.13
CA ASP A 226 14.08 5.54 10.24
C ASP A 226 13.45 4.16 10.57
N LEU A 227 13.66 3.19 9.69
CA LEU A 227 13.09 1.85 9.86
C LEU A 227 13.60 1.16 11.13
N ALA A 228 14.86 1.35 11.52
CA ALA A 228 15.43 0.69 12.69
C ALA A 228 14.76 1.16 13.98
N ALA A 229 14.54 2.47 14.12
CA ALA A 229 13.81 3.05 15.24
C ALA A 229 12.34 2.58 15.27
N GLN A 230 11.70 2.48 14.09
CA GLN A 230 10.34 1.92 14.00
C GLN A 230 10.30 0.44 14.41
N GLN A 231 11.26 -0.38 13.98
CA GLN A 231 11.35 -1.79 14.37
C GLN A 231 11.52 -1.94 15.89
N GLN A 232 12.40 -1.13 16.50
CA GLN A 232 12.61 -1.15 17.94
C GLN A 232 11.32 -0.81 18.72
N CYS A 233 10.51 0.12 18.20
CA CYS A 233 9.22 0.48 18.80
C CYS A 233 8.24 -0.71 18.85
N PHE A 234 8.37 -1.64 17.91
CA PHE A 234 7.44 -2.76 17.72
C PHE A 234 8.07 -4.13 17.96
N ALA A 235 9.24 -4.20 18.61
CA ALA A 235 10.01 -5.44 18.76
C ALA A 235 9.28 -6.54 19.55
N ASP A 236 8.38 -6.15 20.47
CA ASP A 236 7.66 -7.08 21.36
C ASP A 236 6.33 -7.58 20.76
N LEU A 237 6.04 -7.26 19.49
CA LEU A 237 4.84 -7.77 18.84
C LEU A 237 5.00 -9.26 18.49
N PRO A 238 3.91 -10.05 18.51
CA PRO A 238 3.95 -11.45 18.12
C PRO A 238 4.41 -11.59 16.66
N PRO A 239 4.95 -12.75 16.25
CA PRO A 239 5.29 -13.00 14.86
C PRO A 239 4.10 -12.83 13.91
N GLY A 240 4.36 -12.41 12.68
CA GLY A 240 3.34 -12.25 11.65
C GLY A 240 3.75 -11.35 10.50
N PRO A 241 2.87 -11.08 9.52
CA PRO A 241 3.24 -10.35 8.32
C PRO A 241 3.89 -8.99 8.61
N VAL A 242 5.00 -8.70 7.92
CA VAL A 242 5.68 -7.41 7.98
C VAL A 242 5.22 -6.55 6.81
N VAL A 243 4.81 -5.32 7.11
CA VAL A 243 4.32 -4.37 6.10
C VAL A 243 5.25 -3.17 6.04
N ILE A 244 5.81 -2.91 4.86
CA ILE A 244 6.75 -1.82 4.58
C ILE A 244 6.17 -0.95 3.47
N ARG A 245 6.12 0.36 3.70
CA ARG A 245 5.67 1.36 2.73
C ARG A 245 6.77 2.39 2.48
N TRP A 246 7.37 2.35 1.30
CA TRP A 246 8.35 3.35 0.88
C TRP A 246 7.65 4.49 0.14
N MET A 247 7.37 5.58 0.85
CA MET A 247 6.35 6.54 0.44
C MET A 247 6.90 7.81 -0.20
N LEU A 248 7.94 8.39 0.40
CA LEU A 248 8.39 9.73 0.03
C LEU A 248 9.86 9.90 0.38
N HIS A 249 10.63 10.43 -0.57
CA HIS A 249 12.02 10.81 -0.34
C HIS A 249 12.16 11.81 0.81
N ALA A 250 13.15 11.61 1.68
CA ALA A 250 13.35 12.38 2.92
C ALA A 250 13.41 13.90 2.71
N GLY A 251 13.93 14.34 1.57
CA GLY A 251 14.15 15.76 1.24
C GLY A 251 12.94 16.53 0.69
N PHE A 252 11.78 15.91 0.48
CA PHE A 252 10.67 16.55 -0.23
C PHE A 252 9.33 16.44 0.50
N GLY A 253 8.48 17.46 0.28
CA GLY A 253 7.03 17.33 0.46
C GLY A 253 6.39 16.60 -0.73
N TYR A 254 5.19 16.05 -0.53
CA TYR A 254 4.51 15.20 -1.51
C TYR A 254 4.32 15.86 -2.89
N GLU A 255 3.81 17.11 -2.93
CA GLU A 255 3.58 17.83 -4.19
C GLU A 255 4.88 18.27 -4.88
N ALA A 256 5.93 18.58 -4.11
CA ALA A 256 7.24 18.89 -4.66
C ALA A 256 7.86 17.66 -5.35
N ALA A 257 7.82 16.49 -4.68
CA ALA A 257 8.28 15.23 -5.26
C ALA A 257 7.46 14.85 -6.50
N ARG A 258 6.12 15.01 -6.45
CA ARG A 258 5.25 14.72 -7.59
C ARG A 258 5.63 15.53 -8.83
N ARG A 259 5.88 16.83 -8.68
CA ARG A 259 6.30 17.70 -9.80
C ARG A 259 7.70 17.37 -10.29
N ARG A 260 8.65 17.14 -9.37
CA ARG A 260 10.06 16.86 -9.70
C ARG A 260 10.23 15.57 -10.50
N TYR A 261 9.46 14.55 -10.14
CA TYR A 261 9.64 13.19 -10.66
C TYR A 261 8.68 12.82 -11.77
N ALA A 262 7.75 13.70 -12.16
CA ALA A 262 6.94 13.46 -13.35
C ALA A 262 7.87 13.30 -14.58
N PRO A 263 7.60 12.34 -15.49
CA PRO A 263 6.40 11.50 -15.58
C PRO A 263 6.48 10.15 -14.83
N PHE A 264 7.48 9.97 -13.98
CA PHE A 264 7.78 8.76 -13.20
C PHE A 264 8.36 7.58 -13.99
N ASP A 265 9.24 7.88 -14.93
CA ASP A 265 9.85 6.96 -15.90
C ASP A 265 11.31 6.60 -15.61
N ARG A 266 11.95 7.27 -14.65
CA ARG A 266 13.35 7.03 -14.27
C ARG A 266 13.61 7.25 -12.78
N LEU A 267 14.74 6.73 -12.31
CA LEU A 267 15.25 7.06 -10.98
C LEU A 267 15.90 8.43 -11.04
N HIS A 268 15.34 9.39 -10.30
CA HIS A 268 15.83 10.76 -10.21
C HIS A 268 16.78 10.95 -9.03
N ASP A 269 16.40 10.44 -7.86
CA ASP A 269 17.19 10.53 -6.64
C ASP A 269 17.29 9.12 -6.03
N PRO A 270 18.18 8.25 -6.55
CA PRO A 270 18.38 6.92 -5.98
C PRO A 270 18.83 7.00 -4.52
N ASP A 271 18.27 6.13 -3.68
CA ASP A 271 18.52 6.05 -2.24
C ASP A 271 18.94 4.61 -1.86
N PRO A 272 20.21 4.26 -2.10
CA PRO A 272 20.75 2.95 -1.73
C PRO A 272 20.65 2.64 -0.23
N ALA A 273 20.69 3.66 0.62
CA ALA A 273 20.61 3.50 2.08
C ALA A 273 19.22 2.97 2.49
N SER A 274 18.15 3.56 1.97
CA SER A 274 16.79 3.04 2.18
C SER A 274 16.61 1.64 1.59
N ARG A 275 17.15 1.36 0.40
CA ARG A 275 17.10 0.00 -0.19
C ARG A 275 17.76 -1.04 0.71
N ALA A 276 18.98 -0.77 1.18
CA ALA A 276 19.70 -1.66 2.08
C ALA A 276 18.96 -1.86 3.42
N ALA A 277 18.36 -0.79 3.97
CA ALA A 277 17.56 -0.89 5.19
C ALA A 277 16.30 -1.76 5.00
N ILE A 278 15.58 -1.57 3.88
CA ILE A 278 14.41 -2.39 3.53
C ILE A 278 14.83 -3.85 3.30
N ALA A 279 15.90 -4.09 2.53
CA ALA A 279 16.38 -5.43 2.23
C ALA A 279 16.82 -6.19 3.49
N ARG A 280 17.46 -5.51 4.45
CA ARG A 280 17.82 -6.11 5.75
C ARG A 280 16.58 -6.55 6.53
N LEU A 281 15.55 -5.69 6.60
CA LEU A 281 14.31 -6.03 7.29
C LEU A 281 13.55 -7.16 6.57
N VAL A 282 13.51 -7.13 5.24
CA VAL A 282 12.95 -8.21 4.42
C VAL A 282 13.64 -9.54 4.71
N ARG A 283 14.98 -9.59 4.65
CA ARG A 283 15.75 -10.82 4.91
C ARG A 283 15.53 -11.34 6.33
N ALA A 284 15.52 -10.46 7.33
CA ALA A 284 15.27 -10.84 8.71
C ALA A 284 13.88 -11.47 8.90
N ALA A 285 12.84 -10.84 8.33
CA ALA A 285 11.47 -11.34 8.42
C ALA A 285 11.28 -12.66 7.68
N LEU A 286 11.82 -12.80 6.45
CA LEU A 286 11.78 -14.05 5.70
C LEU A 286 12.54 -15.18 6.41
N GLY A 287 13.69 -14.89 7.02
CA GLY A 287 14.46 -15.84 7.83
C GLY A 287 13.71 -16.31 9.08
N ALA A 288 12.80 -15.48 9.60
CA ALA A 288 11.87 -15.83 10.67
C ALA A 288 10.60 -16.55 10.18
N GLY A 289 10.47 -16.82 8.87
CA GLY A 289 9.31 -17.47 8.27
C GLY A 289 8.10 -16.55 8.07
N GLU A 290 8.27 -15.24 8.21
CA GLU A 290 7.19 -14.27 8.04
C GLU A 290 7.00 -13.86 6.58
N SER A 291 5.75 -13.59 6.18
CA SER A 291 5.47 -12.95 4.90
C SER A 291 5.76 -11.45 4.96
N VAL A 292 6.29 -10.88 3.88
CA VAL A 292 6.65 -9.45 3.82
C VAL A 292 5.95 -8.77 2.67
N TYR A 293 5.33 -7.62 2.93
CA TYR A 293 4.74 -6.74 1.93
C TYR A 293 5.58 -5.49 1.81
N VAL A 294 6.08 -5.19 0.61
CA VAL A 294 6.78 -3.93 0.33
C VAL A 294 6.02 -3.18 -0.76
N ILE A 295 5.49 -2.01 -0.39
CA ILE A 295 4.77 -1.12 -1.30
C ILE A 295 5.59 0.14 -1.55
N VAL A 296 6.02 0.35 -2.79
CA VAL A 296 6.83 1.51 -3.19
C VAL A 296 5.99 2.57 -3.91
N ASN A 297 6.16 3.83 -3.56
CA ASN A 297 5.57 4.97 -4.25
C ASN A 297 6.58 5.55 -5.24
N ASN A 298 6.11 6.09 -6.38
CA ASN A 298 7.01 6.78 -7.32
C ASN A 298 7.79 7.93 -6.65
N LYS A 299 7.23 8.54 -5.60
CA LYS A 299 7.85 9.64 -4.86
C LYS A 299 9.00 9.23 -3.95
N ALA A 300 9.30 7.93 -3.87
CA ALA A 300 10.48 7.42 -3.18
C ALA A 300 11.76 7.81 -3.91
N GLU A 301 11.85 7.52 -5.22
CA GLU A 301 13.08 7.70 -6.00
C GLU A 301 12.85 8.25 -7.41
N GLY A 302 11.60 8.40 -7.82
CA GLY A 302 11.21 8.87 -9.15
C GLY A 302 10.40 7.84 -9.94
N CYS A 303 10.69 6.55 -9.81
CA CYS A 303 10.01 5.49 -10.55
C CYS A 303 9.91 4.21 -9.71
N ALA A 304 8.70 3.87 -9.26
CA ALA A 304 8.50 2.73 -8.37
C ALA A 304 8.85 1.37 -9.01
N PRO A 305 8.56 1.10 -10.30
CA PRO A 305 9.02 -0.11 -10.97
C PRO A 305 10.55 -0.29 -10.91
N LEU A 306 11.31 0.74 -11.29
CA LEU A 306 12.78 0.69 -11.24
C LEU A 306 13.31 0.61 -9.80
N SER A 307 12.61 1.23 -8.85
CA SER A 307 12.95 1.14 -7.42
C SER A 307 12.76 -0.30 -6.89
N LEU A 308 11.68 -0.97 -7.32
CA LEU A 308 11.43 -2.37 -6.99
C LEU A 308 12.43 -3.32 -7.63
N GLU A 309 12.83 -3.07 -8.88
CA GLU A 309 13.86 -3.85 -9.56
C GLU A 309 15.22 -3.73 -8.82
N ALA A 310 15.62 -2.50 -8.48
CA ALA A 310 16.85 -2.25 -7.72
C ALA A 310 16.79 -2.86 -6.30
N LEU A 311 15.63 -2.77 -5.63
CA LEU A 311 15.44 -3.39 -4.33
C LEU A 311 15.46 -4.93 -4.40
N GLY A 312 14.84 -5.53 -5.42
CA GLY A 312 14.88 -6.96 -5.64
C GLY A 312 16.31 -7.47 -5.82
N ALA A 313 17.13 -6.77 -6.59
CA ALA A 313 18.55 -7.08 -6.74
C ALA A 313 19.32 -6.96 -5.41
N GLU A 314 19.08 -5.92 -4.61
CA GLU A 314 19.68 -5.76 -3.27
C GLU A 314 19.27 -6.87 -2.30
N ILE A 315 18.03 -7.37 -2.40
CA ILE A 315 17.54 -8.48 -1.58
C ILE A 315 18.28 -9.78 -1.94
N LEU A 316 18.39 -10.09 -3.23
CA LEU A 316 19.01 -11.31 -3.76
C LEU A 316 20.55 -11.30 -3.64
N GLY A 317 21.19 -10.15 -3.84
CA GLY A 317 22.66 -10.02 -3.77
C GLY A 317 23.24 -10.11 -2.37
N GLY A 318 22.40 -10.08 -1.33
CA GLY A 318 22.81 -10.17 0.08
C GLY A 318 22.88 -11.59 0.65
N GLU A 319 22.83 -12.63 -0.18
CA GLU A 319 23.00 -14.05 0.22
C GLU A 319 24.47 -14.49 0.35
N GLY A 320 25.41 -13.54 0.55
CA GLY A 320 26.85 -13.78 0.70
C GLY A 320 27.35 -13.75 2.13
#